data_AF-A0A2R4LAX2-F1
#
_entry.id   AF-A0A2R4LAX2-F1
#
_cell.length_a   1.000
_cell.length_b   1.000
_cell.length_c   1.000
_cell.angle_alpha   90.00
_cell.angle_beta   90.00
_cell.angle_gamma   90.00
#
_symmetry.space_group_name_H-M   'P 1'
#
loop_
_entity.id
_entity.type
_entity.pdbx_description
1 polymer ?
#
loop_
_entity_poly.entity_id
_entity_poly.type
_entity_poly.pdbx_seq_one_letter_code
_entity_poly.pdbx_strand_id
1 'polypeptide(L)' 'VYDKETRDRWSNVAKAVGGKTAEEVKRHYEILLRDVFF' A
#
# COMPACT_ATOMS: atom_id res chain seq x y z
N VAL A 1 -17.07 0.65 -5.78
CA VAL A 1 -15.93 1.31 -6.45
C VAL A 1 -15.21 2.11 -5.38
N TYR A 2 -14.21 1.53 -4.73
CA TYR A 2 -13.44 2.23 -3.71
C TYR A 2 -12.46 3.14 -4.44
N ASP A 3 -12.70 4.44 -4.30
CA ASP A 3 -11.89 5.48 -4.90
C ASP A 3 -10.43 5.29 -4.50
N LYS A 4 -9.55 5.23 -5.51
CA LYS A 4 -8.12 4.90 -5.35
C LYS A 4 -7.36 5.96 -4.54
N GLU A 5 -8.02 7.05 -4.17
CA GLU A 5 -7.54 8.15 -3.34
C GLU A 5 -8.23 8.22 -1.97
N THR A 6 -8.88 7.15 -1.50
CA THR A 6 -9.25 7.09 -0.09
C THR A 6 -7.95 7.20 0.71
N ARG A 7 -7.76 8.33 1.40
CA ARG A 7 -6.58 8.65 2.25
C ARG A 7 -6.17 7.50 3.18
N ASP A 8 -7.04 6.53 3.38
CA ASP A 8 -6.91 5.39 4.27
C ASP A 8 -6.44 4.07 3.62
N ARG A 9 -6.19 3.98 2.29
CA ARG A 9 -5.81 2.71 1.65
C ARG A 9 -4.61 2.05 2.33
N TRP A 10 -3.55 2.82 2.52
CA TRP A 10 -2.31 2.31 3.10
C TRP A 10 -2.42 2.03 4.59
N SER A 11 -3.22 2.83 5.30
CA SER A 11 -3.52 2.62 6.72
C SER A 11 -4.34 1.34 6.93
N ASN A 12 -5.32 1.05 6.08
CA ASN A 12 -6.08 -0.20 6.13
C ASN A 12 -5.21 -1.43 5.86
N VAL A 13 -4.32 -1.36 4.86
CA VAL A 13 -3.40 -2.45 4.57
C VAL A 13 -2.41 -2.65 5.72
N ALA A 14 -1.83 -1.57 6.26
CA ALA A 14 -0.94 -1.61 7.42
C ALA A 14 -1.61 -2.28 8.64
N LYS A 15 -2.87 -1.92 8.93
CA LYS A 15 -3.67 -2.57 9.99
C LYS A 15 -3.88 -4.06 9.73
N ALA A 16 -4.12 -4.45 8.48
CA ALA A 16 -4.39 -5.84 8.13
C ALA A 16 -3.13 -6.73 8.16
N VAL A 17 -1.99 -6.23 7.69
CA VAL A 17 -0.74 -7.01 7.63
C VAL A 17 0.01 -7.01 8.96
N GLY A 18 -0.16 -5.96 9.77
CA GLY A 18 0.57 -5.78 11.02
C GLY A 18 2.07 -5.53 10.82
N GLY A 19 2.72 -4.89 11.79
CA GLY A 19 4.18 -4.71 11.80
C GLY A 19 4.76 -3.81 10.70
N LYS A 20 3.93 -3.00 10.03
CA LYS A 20 4.35 -1.99 9.05
C LYS A 20 3.52 -0.71 9.15
N THR A 21 4.10 0.45 8.90
CA THR A 21 3.37 1.71 8.76
C THR A 21 2.74 1.86 7.37
N ALA A 22 1.79 2.79 7.24
CA ALA A 22 1.17 3.10 5.95
C ALA A 22 2.21 3.52 4.89
N GLU A 23 3.23 4.27 5.30
CA GLU A 23 4.33 4.73 4.44
C GLU A 23 5.20 3.57 3.97
N GLU A 24 5.50 2.62 4.85
CA GLU A 24 6.25 1.42 4.51
C GLU A 24 5.48 0.54 3.51
N VAL A 25 4.18 0.36 3.73
CA VAL A 25 3.33 -0.38 2.79
C VAL A 25 3.33 0.29 1.41
N LYS A 26 3.22 1.63 1.35
CA LYS A 26 3.25 2.37 0.08
C LYS A 26 4.56 2.17 -0.66
N ARG A 27 5.70 2.26 0.02
CA ARG A 27 7.04 2.04 -0.60
C ARG A 27 7.18 0.63 -1.16
N HIS A 28 6.79 -0.39 -0.39
CA HIS A 28 6.84 -1.78 -0.87
C HIS A 28 5.92 -1.99 -2.08
N TYR A 29 4.75 -1.37 -2.10
CA TYR A 29 3.86 -1.42 -3.25
C TYR A 29 4.48 -0.80 -4.49
N GLU A 30 5.15 0.35 -4.39
CA GLU A 30 5.84 0.99 -5.52
C GLU A 30 6.96 0.10 -6.08
N ILE A 31 7.67 -0.65 -5.23
CA ILE A 31 8.66 -1.66 -5.67
C ILE A 31 7.97 -2.80 -6.41
N LEU A 32 6.91 -3.38 -5.83
CA LEU A 32 6.14 -4.46 -6.46
C LEU A 32 5.57 -4.05 -7.83
N LEU A 33 5.11 -2.81 -7.97
CA LEU A 33 4.65 -2.32 -9.27
C LEU A 33 5.79 -2.30 -10.29
N ARG A 34 7.01 -1.89 -9.90
CA ARG A 34 8.16 -1.96 -10.81
C ARG A 34 8.45 -3.39 -11.23
N ASP A 35 8.39 -4.34 -10.29
CA ASP A 35 8.67 -5.75 -10.60
C ASP A 35 7.61 -6.39 -11.51
N VAL A 36 6.34 -5.98 -11.41
CA VAL A 36 5.24 -6.53 -12.23
C VAL A 36 5.16 -5.90 -13.62
N PHE A 37 5.60 -4.65 -13.77
CA PHE A 37 5.52 -3.91 -15.03
C PHE A 37 6.83 -3.89 -15.84
N PHE A 38 7.88 -4.59 -15.37
CA PHE A 38 9.12 -4.88 -16.11
C PHE A 38 9.23 -6.37 -16.42
#